data_AF-A0A2J0JHH1-F1
#
_entry.id   AF-A0A2J0JHH1-F1
#
_cell.length_a   1.000
_cell.length_b   1.000
_cell.length_c   1.000
_cell.angle_alpha   90.00
_cell.angle_beta   90.00
_cell.angle_gamma   90.00
#
_symmetry.space_group_name_H-M   'P 1'
#
loop_
_entity.id
_entity.type
_entity.pdbx_description
1 polymer ?
#
loop_
_entity_poly.entity_id
_entity_poly.type
_entity_poly.pdbx_seq_one_letter_code
_entity_poly.pdbx_strand_id
1 'polypeptide(L)'
;IDIILITHEHGDHIHIESLKKIIKNNPKAVVITNKGVGRLLDDIGIEYQILEDKNPKEFMGIKLEAHDCEHEEIYQDISIVQNTAFFIGERLFYPGDSFYNPNKPVEILALPVAGPWANIKNATNYALEINPKTCFPVHDGMLISFGGNYAIYKVVLEKYGIVFKSFEENKAEEF
;
A
#
# COMPACT_ATOMS: atom_id res chain seq x y z
N ILE A 1 -6.16 -11.22 -13.75
CA ILE A 1 -5.19 -10.36 -13.02
C ILE A 1 -4.13 -9.99 -14.02
N ASP A 2 -3.99 -8.70 -14.32
CA ASP A 2 -3.09 -8.22 -15.38
C ASP A 2 -1.87 -7.49 -14.81
N ILE A 3 -2.01 -6.87 -13.64
CA ILE A 3 -0.94 -6.14 -12.95
C ILE A 3 -0.90 -6.58 -11.49
N ILE A 4 0.30 -6.83 -10.97
CA ILE A 4 0.57 -7.17 -9.58
C ILE A 4 1.58 -6.15 -9.06
N LEU A 5 1.18 -5.32 -8.11
CA LEU A 5 2.06 -4.36 -7.44
C LEU A 5 2.54 -4.97 -6.13
N ILE A 6 3.84 -4.94 -5.88
CA ILE A 6 4.44 -5.40 -4.62
C ILE A 6 5.23 -4.23 -4.02
N THR A 7 4.94 -3.87 -2.78
CA THR A 7 5.50 -2.68 -2.13
C THR A 7 6.87 -2.93 -1.53
N HIS A 8 7.08 -4.07 -0.88
CA HIS A 8 8.33 -4.42 -0.21
C HIS A 8 8.40 -5.93 0.08
N GLU A 9 9.51 -6.37 0.67
CA GLU A 9 9.91 -7.77 0.80
C GLU A 9 9.33 -8.55 1.99
N HIS A 10 8.55 -7.92 2.87
CA HIS A 10 7.96 -8.62 4.02
C HIS A 10 6.86 -9.60 3.59
N GLY A 11 6.74 -10.71 4.31
CA GLY A 11 5.90 -11.85 3.91
C GLY A 11 4.39 -11.58 3.91
N ASP A 12 3.93 -10.52 4.58
CA ASP A 12 2.56 -10.01 4.54
C ASP A 12 2.27 -9.16 3.28
N HIS A 13 3.30 -8.73 2.56
CA HIS A 13 3.20 -8.00 1.27
C HIS A 13 3.60 -8.86 0.07
N ILE A 14 4.41 -9.90 0.29
CA ILE A 14 4.76 -10.89 -0.73
C ILE A 14 4.62 -12.32 -0.21
N HIS A 15 3.60 -13.03 -0.72
CA HIS A 15 3.42 -14.46 -0.49
C HIS A 15 3.75 -15.25 -1.76
N ILE A 16 4.95 -15.85 -1.81
CA ILE A 16 5.51 -16.50 -3.00
C ILE A 16 4.60 -17.56 -3.61
N GLU A 17 3.97 -18.40 -2.80
CA GLU A 17 3.08 -19.46 -3.31
C GLU A 17 1.80 -18.89 -3.94
N SER A 18 1.28 -17.78 -3.40
CA SER A 18 0.18 -17.05 -4.02
C SER A 18 0.61 -16.43 -5.34
N LEU A 19 1.78 -15.79 -5.38
CA LEU A 19 2.32 -15.15 -6.58
C LEU A 19 2.51 -16.16 -7.73
N LYS A 20 3.14 -17.31 -7.46
CA LYS A 20 3.29 -18.41 -8.44
C LYS A 20 1.94 -18.87 -8.98
N LYS A 21 0.93 -19.04 -8.13
CA LYS A 21 -0.42 -19.45 -8.53
C LYS A 21 -1.11 -18.40 -9.40
N ILE A 22 -0.96 -17.11 -9.06
CA ILE A 22 -1.50 -16.01 -9.85
C ILE A 22 -0.85 -16.00 -11.24
N ILE A 23 0.49 -16.03 -11.32
CA ILE A 23 1.22 -16.00 -12.60
C ILE A 23 0.87 -17.21 -13.47
N LYS A 24 0.84 -18.41 -12.88
CA LYS A 24 0.44 -19.63 -13.60
C LYS A 24 -0.94 -19.52 -14.24
N ASN A 25 -1.90 -18.90 -13.55
CA ASN A 25 -3.26 -18.72 -14.03
C ASN A 25 -3.43 -17.47 -14.93
N ASN A 26 -2.45 -16.56 -14.92
CA ASN A 26 -2.48 -15.30 -15.65
C ASN A 26 -1.10 -15.06 -16.30
N PRO A 27 -0.73 -15.81 -17.36
CA PRO A 27 0.62 -15.78 -17.92
C PRO A 27 1.00 -14.44 -18.59
N LYS A 28 0.06 -13.52 -18.72
CA LYS A 28 0.28 -12.15 -19.22
C LYS A 28 0.37 -11.11 -18.10
N ALA A 29 0.20 -11.52 -16.85
CA ALA A 29 0.29 -10.61 -15.71
C ALA A 29 1.70 -10.05 -15.60
N VAL A 30 1.82 -8.76 -15.34
CA VAL A 30 3.10 -8.10 -15.06
C VAL A 30 3.24 -7.88 -13.56
N VAL A 31 4.37 -8.31 -13.01
CA VAL A 31 4.78 -7.97 -11.63
C VAL A 31 5.56 -6.66 -11.69
N ILE A 32 5.12 -5.67 -10.94
CA ILE A 32 5.75 -4.35 -10.86
C ILE A 32 6.17 -4.12 -9.42
N THR A 33 7.45 -3.81 -9.21
CA THR A 33 8.04 -3.77 -7.87
C THR A 33 9.33 -2.95 -7.85
N ASN A 34 10.06 -3.01 -6.73
CA ASN A 34 11.34 -2.36 -6.50
C ASN A 34 12.52 -3.34 -6.47
N LYS A 35 13.74 -2.79 -6.39
CA LYS A 35 14.97 -3.59 -6.41
C LYS A 35 15.07 -4.60 -5.25
N GLY A 36 14.58 -4.26 -4.06
CA GLY A 36 14.57 -5.17 -2.90
C GLY A 36 13.80 -6.46 -3.21
N VAL A 37 12.53 -6.31 -3.60
CA VAL A 37 11.69 -7.44 -4.01
C VAL A 37 12.23 -8.12 -5.28
N GLY A 38 12.75 -7.35 -6.23
CA GLY A 38 13.31 -7.89 -7.48
C GLY A 38 14.37 -8.97 -7.23
N ARG A 39 15.26 -8.78 -6.24
CA ARG A 39 16.25 -9.78 -5.84
C ARG A 39 15.61 -11.08 -5.37
N LEU A 40 14.53 -11.01 -4.60
CA LEU A 40 13.79 -12.20 -4.17
C LEU A 40 13.15 -12.93 -5.34
N LEU A 41 12.68 -12.19 -6.35
CA LEU A 41 12.05 -12.76 -7.54
C LEU A 41 13.07 -13.39 -8.49
N ASP A 42 14.29 -12.83 -8.57
CA ASP A 42 15.40 -13.40 -9.32
C ASP A 42 15.76 -14.80 -8.80
N ASP A 43 15.81 -14.99 -7.48
CA ASP A 43 16.14 -16.28 -6.84
C ASP A 43 15.16 -17.41 -7.18
N ILE A 44 13.93 -17.07 -7.57
CA ILE A 44 12.85 -18.02 -7.88
C ILE A 44 12.42 -17.99 -9.35
N GLY A 45 13.11 -17.20 -10.19
CA GLY A 45 12.88 -17.12 -11.63
C GLY A 45 11.51 -16.54 -12.02
N ILE A 46 11.00 -15.56 -11.27
CA ILE A 46 9.78 -14.82 -11.62
C ILE A 46 10.16 -13.52 -12.32
N GLU A 47 9.65 -13.29 -13.53
CA GLU A 47 9.84 -12.03 -14.25
C GLU A 47 9.10 -10.87 -13.57
N TYR A 48 9.75 -9.70 -13.54
CA TYR A 48 9.21 -8.47 -12.97
C TYR A 48 9.70 -7.23 -13.73
N GLN A 49 9.07 -6.10 -13.47
CA GLN A 49 9.50 -4.79 -13.93
C GLN A 49 9.76 -3.87 -12.74
N ILE A 50 10.88 -3.17 -12.79
CA ILE A 50 11.21 -2.14 -11.80
C ILE A 50 10.48 -0.83 -12.16
N LEU A 51 9.76 -0.29 -11.18
CA LEU A 51 9.18 1.05 -11.22
C LEU A 51 9.62 1.79 -9.96
N GLU A 52 10.42 2.84 -10.15
CA GLU A 52 11.10 3.62 -9.10
C GLU A 52 11.19 5.09 -9.56
N ASP A 53 11.72 5.97 -8.70
CA ASP A 53 12.12 7.35 -9.01
C ASP A 53 10.99 8.32 -9.39
N LYS A 54 9.74 8.08 -8.95
CA LYS A 54 8.57 8.94 -9.23
C LYS A 54 8.32 9.17 -10.73
N ASN A 55 8.81 8.28 -11.58
CA ASN A 55 8.65 8.37 -13.02
C ASN A 55 7.42 7.57 -13.46
N PRO A 56 6.28 8.22 -13.77
CA PRO A 56 5.05 7.50 -14.07
C PRO A 56 5.18 6.73 -15.39
N LYS A 57 4.68 5.49 -15.41
CA LYS A 57 4.57 4.67 -16.61
C LYS A 57 3.15 4.17 -16.79
N GLU A 58 2.75 3.92 -18.03
CA GLU A 58 1.44 3.38 -18.34
C GLU A 58 1.49 1.87 -18.50
N PHE A 59 0.56 1.17 -17.84
CA PHE A 59 0.39 -0.27 -17.92
C PHE A 59 -1.09 -0.56 -18.16
N MET A 60 -1.42 -1.17 -19.31
CA MET A 60 -2.80 -1.52 -19.66
C MET A 60 -3.80 -0.35 -19.54
N GLY A 61 -3.38 0.87 -19.89
CA GLY A 61 -4.20 2.08 -19.77
C GLY A 61 -4.26 2.70 -18.37
N ILE A 62 -3.52 2.16 -17.39
CA ILE A 62 -3.45 2.68 -16.02
C ILE A 62 -2.08 3.33 -15.83
N LYS A 63 -2.07 4.62 -15.48
CA LYS A 63 -0.85 5.33 -15.09
C LYS A 63 -0.44 4.91 -13.68
N LEU A 64 0.78 4.40 -13.54
CA LEU A 64 1.37 4.01 -12.27
C LEU A 64 2.60 4.86 -12.01
N GLU A 65 2.64 5.51 -10.85
CA GLU A 65 3.82 6.21 -10.34
C GLU A 65 4.27 5.51 -9.05
N ALA A 66 5.58 5.24 -8.94
CA ALA A 66 6.17 4.63 -7.77
C ALA A 66 7.03 5.64 -7.02
N HIS A 67 6.88 5.69 -5.71
CA HIS A 67 7.64 6.54 -4.82
C HIS A 67 8.49 5.66 -3.91
N ASP A 68 9.80 5.67 -4.15
CA ASP A 68 10.74 5.00 -3.26
C ASP A 68 10.80 5.68 -1.91
N CYS A 69 10.68 4.87 -0.88
CA CYS A 69 10.79 5.29 0.50
C CYS A 69 11.32 4.15 1.35
N GLU A 70 11.51 4.46 2.62
CA GLU A 70 11.78 3.46 3.63
C GLU A 70 10.47 2.93 4.20
N HIS A 71 10.46 1.66 4.61
CA HIS A 71 9.43 1.13 5.49
C HIS A 71 9.50 1.89 6.84
N GLU A 72 8.37 2.10 7.53
CA GLU A 72 8.38 2.67 8.89
C GLU A 72 9.23 1.81 9.84
N GLU A 73 9.95 2.43 10.76
CA GLU A 73 10.77 1.69 11.72
C GLU A 73 9.89 0.79 12.60
N ILE A 74 10.17 -0.52 12.59
CA ILE A 74 9.54 -1.47 13.51
C ILE A 74 10.20 -1.38 14.89
N TYR A 75 11.54 -1.42 14.90
CA TYR A 75 12.35 -1.36 16.11
C TYR A 75 13.81 -1.04 15.75
N GLN A 76 14.53 -0.35 16.64
CA GLN A 76 15.90 0.15 16.42
C GLN A 76 16.94 -0.91 15.98
N ASP A 77 16.72 -2.19 16.33
CA ASP A 77 17.65 -3.28 16.04
C ASP A 77 17.24 -4.11 14.81
N ILE A 78 16.15 -3.72 14.13
CA ILE A 78 15.65 -4.37 12.91
C ILE A 78 15.98 -3.47 11.71
N SER A 79 16.69 -4.03 10.72
CA SER A 79 17.03 -3.31 9.50
C SER A 79 15.78 -2.81 8.78
N ILE A 80 15.82 -1.56 8.33
CA ILE A 80 14.76 -0.96 7.52
C ILE A 80 14.93 -1.41 6.06
N VAL A 81 13.86 -1.93 5.47
CA VAL A 81 13.84 -2.40 4.08
C VAL A 81 13.33 -1.30 3.14
N GLN A 82 13.63 -1.43 1.85
CA GLN A 82 13.05 -0.57 0.81
C GLN A 82 11.54 -0.80 0.76
N ASN A 83 10.76 0.29 0.79
CA ASN A 83 9.33 0.29 0.51
C ASN A 83 9.03 1.16 -0.71
N THR A 84 7.98 0.80 -1.44
CA THR A 84 7.48 1.59 -2.56
C THR A 84 6.02 1.92 -2.33
N ALA A 85 5.73 3.22 -2.31
CA ALA A 85 4.38 3.73 -2.34
C ALA A 85 3.92 3.91 -3.80
N PHE A 86 2.74 3.41 -4.14
CA PHE A 86 2.18 3.48 -5.50
C PHE A 86 1.07 4.52 -5.58
N PHE A 87 1.17 5.41 -6.57
CA PHE A 87 0.08 6.27 -6.98
C PHE A 87 -0.55 5.70 -8.26
N ILE A 88 -1.76 5.20 -8.13
CA ILE A 88 -2.48 4.42 -9.14
C ILE A 88 -3.54 5.32 -9.79
N GLY A 89 -3.39 5.52 -11.09
CA GLY A 89 -4.31 6.32 -11.90
C GLY A 89 -4.43 7.78 -11.47
N GLU A 90 -3.41 8.32 -10.77
CA GLU A 90 -3.43 9.66 -10.17
C GLU A 90 -4.61 9.92 -9.22
N ARG A 91 -5.23 8.84 -8.70
CA ARG A 91 -6.40 8.88 -7.81
C ARG A 91 -6.20 8.13 -6.51
N LEU A 92 -5.75 6.88 -6.58
CA LEU A 92 -5.54 6.02 -5.42
C LEU A 92 -4.06 6.00 -5.00
N PHE A 93 -3.79 6.43 -3.78
CA PHE A 93 -2.47 6.32 -3.17
C PHE A 93 -2.40 5.14 -2.21
N TYR A 94 -1.47 4.22 -2.47
CA TYR A 94 -1.18 3.06 -1.63
C TYR A 94 0.26 3.15 -1.09
N PRO A 95 0.47 3.51 0.18
CA PRO A 95 1.79 3.83 0.70
C PRO A 95 2.65 2.61 1.05
N GLY A 96 2.09 1.40 1.02
CA GLY A 96 2.73 0.24 1.64
C GLY A 96 2.86 0.45 3.14
N ASP A 97 3.95 -0.01 3.72
CA ASP A 97 4.20 0.11 5.16
C ASP A 97 5.05 1.35 5.45
N SER A 98 4.55 2.49 4.99
CA SER A 98 5.18 3.81 5.17
C SER A 98 4.13 4.88 5.42
N PHE A 99 4.50 5.99 6.05
CA PHE A 99 3.72 7.23 6.05
C PHE A 99 4.26 8.22 5.02
N TYR A 100 4.55 7.73 3.81
CA TYR A 100 5.12 8.55 2.74
C TYR A 100 4.11 9.58 2.18
N ASN A 101 4.53 10.83 2.06
CA ASN A 101 3.74 11.89 1.43
C ASN A 101 4.16 12.09 -0.06
N PRO A 102 3.26 11.85 -1.05
CA PRO A 102 3.56 12.06 -2.45
C PRO A 102 3.74 13.54 -2.83
N ASN A 103 3.41 14.47 -1.92
CA ASN A 103 3.37 15.92 -2.15
C ASN A 103 2.49 16.29 -3.36
N LYS A 104 1.38 15.57 -3.51
CA LYS A 104 0.41 15.68 -4.59
C LYS A 104 -1.01 15.53 -4.03
N PRO A 105 -2.03 16.12 -4.67
CA PRO A 105 -3.41 15.87 -4.29
C PRO A 105 -3.74 14.37 -4.41
N VAL A 106 -4.21 13.78 -3.32
CA VAL A 106 -4.66 12.38 -3.28
C VAL A 106 -6.19 12.37 -3.21
N GLU A 107 -6.85 11.59 -4.05
CA GLU A 107 -8.30 11.45 -3.99
C GLU A 107 -8.69 10.39 -2.96
N ILE A 108 -8.07 9.21 -3.07
CA ILE A 108 -8.34 8.03 -2.26
C ILE A 108 -7.03 7.57 -1.63
N LEU A 109 -7.01 7.41 -0.30
CA LEU A 109 -5.86 6.88 0.43
C LEU A 109 -6.16 5.48 0.99
N ALA A 110 -5.36 4.49 0.63
CA ALA A 110 -5.28 3.24 1.38
C ALA A 110 -4.45 3.50 2.65
N LEU A 111 -5.10 3.63 3.80
CA LEU A 111 -4.48 4.06 5.06
C LEU A 111 -4.05 2.84 5.88
N PRO A 112 -2.75 2.61 6.12
CA PRO A 112 -2.31 1.60 7.08
C PRO A 112 -2.76 1.98 8.48
N VAL A 113 -3.54 1.11 9.14
CA VAL A 113 -4.12 1.41 10.46
C VAL A 113 -3.63 0.52 11.60
N ALA A 114 -2.93 -0.58 11.29
CA ALA A 114 -2.23 -1.39 12.28
C ALA A 114 -0.93 -1.95 11.70
N GLY A 115 -0.19 -2.69 12.52
CA GLY A 115 1.15 -3.17 12.23
C GLY A 115 2.09 -2.97 13.43
N PRO A 116 3.18 -3.74 13.57
CA PRO A 116 4.16 -3.57 14.67
C PRO A 116 4.83 -2.18 14.70
N TRP A 117 4.92 -1.54 13.54
CA TRP A 117 5.46 -0.19 13.32
C TRP A 117 4.39 0.91 13.44
N ALA A 118 3.11 0.55 13.32
CA ALA A 118 2.03 1.51 13.19
C ALA A 118 1.48 1.93 14.56
N ASN A 119 1.13 3.21 14.67
CA ASN A 119 0.34 3.71 15.78
C ASN A 119 -0.78 4.63 15.30
N ILE A 120 -1.91 4.63 16.01
CA ILE A 120 -3.13 5.35 15.62
C ILE A 120 -2.86 6.85 15.43
N LYS A 121 -2.04 7.46 16.31
CA LYS A 121 -1.74 8.88 16.26
C LYS A 121 -1.01 9.25 14.97
N ASN A 122 0.04 8.49 14.61
CA ASN A 122 0.82 8.75 13.39
C ASN A 122 0.00 8.47 12.14
N ALA A 123 -0.75 7.37 12.08
CA ALA A 123 -1.64 7.09 10.96
C ALA A 123 -2.73 8.18 10.80
N THR A 124 -3.27 8.69 11.90
CA THR A 124 -4.24 9.80 11.86
C THR A 124 -3.59 11.09 11.38
N ASN A 125 -2.41 11.44 11.90
CA ASN A 125 -1.66 12.62 11.46
C ASN A 125 -1.29 12.52 9.98
N TYR A 126 -0.88 11.34 9.54
CA TYR A 126 -0.57 11.05 8.15
C TYR A 126 -1.78 11.29 7.25
N ALA A 127 -2.95 10.74 7.58
CA ALA A 127 -4.16 10.99 6.81
C ALA A 127 -4.56 12.47 6.76
N LEU A 128 -4.38 13.22 7.87
CA LEU A 128 -4.60 14.67 7.91
C LEU A 128 -3.59 15.45 7.06
N GLU A 129 -2.34 15.00 7.00
CA GLU A 129 -1.28 15.59 6.18
C GLU A 129 -1.54 15.37 4.68
N ILE A 130 -1.92 14.15 4.31
CA ILE A 130 -2.30 13.82 2.92
C ILE A 130 -3.57 14.55 2.50
N ASN A 131 -4.50 14.74 3.45
CA ASN A 131 -5.80 15.38 3.25
C ASN A 131 -6.58 14.83 2.02
N PRO A 132 -6.81 13.50 1.93
CA PRO A 132 -7.54 12.91 0.82
C PRO A 132 -9.05 13.20 0.93
N LYS A 133 -9.81 13.01 -0.14
CA LYS A 133 -11.29 13.09 -0.04
C LYS A 133 -11.84 11.93 0.80
N THR A 134 -11.30 10.73 0.55
CA THR A 134 -11.70 9.49 1.23
C THR A 134 -10.46 8.68 1.56
N CYS A 135 -10.48 7.98 2.69
CA CYS A 135 -9.51 6.93 2.98
C CYS A 135 -10.22 5.65 3.44
N PHE A 136 -9.55 4.52 3.25
CA PHE A 136 -10.00 3.22 3.74
C PHE A 136 -8.86 2.48 4.43
N PRO A 137 -9.15 1.65 5.45
CA PRO A 137 -8.11 0.98 6.21
C PRO A 137 -7.47 -0.15 5.41
N VAL A 138 -6.17 -0.32 5.58
CA VAL A 138 -5.37 -1.50 5.22
C VAL A 138 -4.47 -1.88 6.39
N HIS A 139 -3.81 -3.04 6.32
CA HIS A 139 -2.95 -3.57 7.39
C HIS A 139 -3.70 -3.78 8.72
N ASP A 140 -4.94 -4.23 8.65
CA ASP A 140 -5.84 -4.39 9.81
C ASP A 140 -6.27 -5.83 10.08
N GLY A 141 -5.80 -6.79 9.27
CA GLY A 141 -6.13 -8.21 9.40
C GLY A 141 -5.70 -8.85 10.73
N MET A 142 -4.77 -8.22 11.47
CA MET A 142 -4.38 -8.66 12.81
C MET A 142 -5.32 -8.18 13.93
N LEU A 143 -6.27 -7.29 13.63
CA LEU A 143 -7.18 -6.75 14.63
C LEU A 143 -8.31 -7.75 14.92
N ILE A 144 -8.44 -8.14 16.19
CA ILE A 144 -9.55 -9.01 16.65
C ILE A 144 -10.89 -8.26 16.64
N SER A 145 -10.85 -6.93 16.81
CA SER A 145 -12.02 -6.05 16.70
C SER A 145 -11.63 -4.73 16.08
N PHE A 146 -12.33 -4.36 15.01
CA PHE A 146 -12.13 -3.11 14.29
C PHE A 146 -12.70 -1.90 15.03
N GLY A 147 -13.71 -2.10 15.89
CA GLY A 147 -14.57 -1.02 16.40
C GLY A 147 -13.81 0.10 17.11
N GLY A 148 -12.91 -0.23 18.04
CA GLY A 148 -12.15 0.77 18.79
C GLY A 148 -11.12 1.52 17.93
N ASN A 149 -10.40 0.80 17.07
CA ASN A 149 -9.38 1.39 16.19
C ASN A 149 -10.02 2.30 15.14
N TYR A 150 -11.01 1.81 14.41
CA TYR A 150 -11.69 2.57 13.36
C TYR A 150 -12.45 3.79 13.90
N ALA A 151 -12.98 3.72 15.13
CA ALA A 151 -13.74 4.83 15.72
C ALA A 151 -12.90 6.12 15.83
N ILE A 152 -11.60 6.01 16.17
CA ILE A 152 -10.73 7.18 16.26
C ILE A 152 -10.52 7.80 14.88
N TYR A 153 -10.19 7.00 13.87
CA TYR A 153 -10.04 7.51 12.50
C TYR A 153 -11.32 8.19 12.02
N LYS A 154 -12.47 7.53 12.19
CA LYS A 154 -13.75 8.10 11.78
C LYS A 154 -14.05 9.42 12.49
N VAL A 155 -13.96 9.46 13.83
CA VAL A 155 -14.29 10.64 14.62
C VAL A 155 -13.35 11.81 14.35
N VAL A 156 -12.05 11.56 14.13
CA VAL A 156 -11.08 12.62 13.88
C VAL A 156 -11.14 13.08 12.44
N LEU A 157 -11.00 12.16 11.48
CA LEU A 157 -10.85 12.50 10.06
C LEU A 157 -12.11 13.18 9.49
N GLU A 158 -13.31 12.73 9.88
CA GLU A 158 -14.56 13.35 9.41
C GLU A 158 -14.73 14.79 9.89
N LYS A 159 -14.12 15.18 11.04
CA LYS A 159 -14.12 16.59 11.48
C LYS A 159 -13.33 17.51 10.54
N TYR A 160 -12.39 16.94 9.79
CA TYR A 160 -11.58 17.65 8.80
C TYR A 160 -12.06 17.40 7.37
N GLY A 161 -13.25 16.81 7.20
CA GLY A 161 -13.84 16.58 5.88
C GLY A 161 -13.28 15.38 5.11
N ILE A 162 -12.50 14.53 5.75
CA ILE A 162 -11.97 13.29 5.16
C ILE A 162 -12.93 12.14 5.50
N VAL A 163 -13.47 11.48 4.49
CA VAL A 163 -14.38 10.34 4.68
C VAL A 163 -13.57 9.09 5.02
N PHE A 164 -13.78 8.51 6.21
CA PHE A 164 -13.20 7.21 6.55
C PHE A 164 -14.18 6.09 6.20
N LYS A 165 -13.91 5.37 5.10
CA LYS A 165 -14.77 4.31 4.56
C LYS A 165 -14.17 2.94 4.90
N SER A 166 -14.77 2.22 5.85
CA SER A 166 -14.39 0.84 6.19
C SER A 166 -15.18 -0.18 5.38
N PHE A 167 -14.59 -1.33 5.07
CA PHE A 167 -15.23 -2.40 4.31
C PHE A 167 -15.18 -3.73 5.05
N GLU A 168 -16.15 -4.59 4.74
CA GLU A 168 -16.07 -5.99 5.13
C GLU A 168 -15.16 -6.75 4.16
N GLU A 169 -14.40 -7.69 4.68
CA GLU A 169 -13.58 -8.58 3.86
C GLU A 169 -14.43 -9.26 2.77
N ASN A 170 -13.89 -9.35 1.55
CA ASN A 170 -14.58 -9.89 0.37
C ASN A 170 -15.79 -9.07 -0.14
N LYS A 171 -15.93 -7.80 0.26
CA LYS A 171 -16.87 -6.86 -0.36
C LYS A 171 -16.15 -5.87 -1.29
N ALA A 172 -16.87 -5.43 -2.32
CA ALA A 172 -16.40 -4.44 -3.28
C ALA A 172 -17.24 -3.17 -3.14
N GLU A 173 -16.58 -2.02 -3.30
CA GLU A 173 -17.12 -0.71 -3.00
C GLU A 173 -16.66 0.31 -4.03
N GLU A 174 -17.54 1.25 -4.38
CA GLU A 174 -17.26 2.32 -5.34
C GLU A 174 -16.78 3.59 -4.62
N PHE A 175 -15.88 4.33 -5.29
CA PHE A 175 -15.28 5.58 -4.82
C PHE A 175 -15.42 6.70 -5.86
#